data_AF-A0A832JYF8-F1
#
_entry.id   AF-A0A832JYF8-F1
#
_cell.length_a   1.000
_cell.length_b   1.000
_cell.length_c   1.000
_cell.angle_alpha   90.00
_cell.angle_beta   90.00
_cell.angle_gamma   90.00
#
_symmetry.space_group_name_H-M   'P 1'
#
loop_
_entity.id
_entity.type
_entity.pdbx_description
1 polymer ?
#
loop_
_entity_poly.entity_id
_entity_poly.type
_entity_poly.pdbx_seq_one_letter_code
_entity_poly.pdbx_strand_id
1 'polypeptide(L)'
;MGATGMATPDVVTERLAVEVKHRRELPEWLKGALAQAVNNAGDRLPLVVLHEAGQRHADDLVVMRLADFEQTILQTTCAPKKNLLE
;
A
#
# COMPACT_ATOMS: atom_id res chain seq x y z
N MET A 1 26.25 -3.87 -15.64
CA MET A 1 26.09 -3.87 -14.17
C MET A 1 24.91 -4.74 -13.84
N GLY A 2 25.13 -5.82 -13.09
CA GLY A 2 24.12 -6.83 -12.75
C GLY A 2 23.72 -6.76 -11.27
N ALA A 3 22.68 -7.52 -10.90
CA ALA A 3 22.13 -7.56 -9.55
C ALA A 3 23.19 -7.93 -8.51
N THR A 4 23.36 -7.09 -7.50
CA THR A 4 24.38 -7.21 -6.44
C THR A 4 24.06 -8.27 -5.38
N GLY A 5 22.94 -8.99 -5.50
CA GLY A 5 22.57 -10.10 -4.60
C GLY A 5 22.30 -9.70 -3.14
N MET A 6 22.31 -8.41 -2.82
CA MET A 6 21.97 -7.93 -1.48
C MET A 6 20.45 -7.77 -1.37
N ALA A 7 19.85 -8.43 -0.38
CA ALA A 7 18.43 -8.34 -0.05
C ALA A 7 18.12 -7.00 0.63
N THR A 8 18.33 -5.91 -0.09
CA THR A 8 18.01 -4.54 0.36
C THR A 8 16.63 -4.16 -0.15
N PRO A 9 15.71 -3.66 0.71
CA PRO A 9 14.41 -3.15 0.27
C PRO A 9 14.57 -2.04 -0.77
N ASP A 10 13.64 -1.95 -1.71
CA ASP A 10 13.63 -0.91 -2.75
C ASP A 10 13.45 0.50 -2.16
N VAL A 11 12.65 0.65 -1.11
CA VAL A 11 12.46 1.92 -0.38
C VAL A 11 12.51 1.67 1.12
N VAL A 12 13.24 2.51 1.85
CA VAL A 12 13.34 2.47 3.32
C VAL A 12 12.98 3.83 3.89
N THR A 13 12.14 3.84 4.93
CA THR A 13 11.87 5.00 5.79
C THR A 13 12.10 4.62 7.25
N GLU A 14 11.86 5.54 8.19
CA GLU A 14 11.89 5.23 9.63
C GLU A 14 10.94 4.07 9.99
N ARG A 15 9.81 3.95 9.29
CA ARG A 15 8.72 3.02 9.66
C ARG A 15 8.51 1.88 8.67
N LEU A 16 9.07 1.96 7.47
CA LEU A 16 8.73 1.07 6.37
C LEU A 16 9.97 0.55 5.65
N ALA A 17 9.96 -0.75 5.34
CA ALA A 17 10.85 -1.39 4.38
C ALA A 17 9.98 -1.94 3.25
N VAL A 18 10.02 -1.31 2.09
CA VAL A 18 9.10 -1.54 0.97
C VAL A 18 9.84 -2.25 -0.16
N GLU A 19 9.24 -3.33 -0.65
CA GLU A 19 9.67 -4.05 -1.84
C GLU A 19 8.67 -3.81 -2.97
N VAL A 20 9.14 -3.42 -4.15
CA VAL A 20 8.33 -3.14 -5.33
C VAL A 20 8.58 -4.20 -6.40
N LYS A 21 7.53 -4.93 -6.75
CA LYS A 21 7.59 -5.94 -7.82
C LYS A 21 6.86 -5.45 -9.06
N HIS A 22 7.61 -5.23 -10.13
CA HIS A 22 7.04 -4.97 -11.45
C HIS A 22 6.63 -6.28 -12.14
N ARG A 23 5.47 -6.29 -12.81
CA ARG A 23 4.92 -7.40 -13.59
C ARG A 23 4.30 -6.86 -14.87
N ARG A 24 4.33 -7.65 -15.94
CA ARG A 24 3.67 -7.29 -17.22
C ARG A 24 2.18 -7.05 -17.02
N GLU A 25 1.53 -7.91 -16.25
CA GLU A 25 0.12 -7.86 -15.91
C GLU A 25 -0.08 -8.30 -14.46
N LEU A 26 -1.12 -7.76 -13.82
CA LEU A 26 -1.63 -8.23 -12.54
C LEU A 26 -2.93 -9.01 -12.76
N PRO A 27 -3.28 -9.96 -11.88
CA PRO A 27 -4.52 -10.73 -12.02
C PRO A 27 -5.77 -9.85 -12.11
N GLU A 28 -6.65 -10.13 -13.07
CA GLU A 28 -7.84 -9.31 -13.33
C GLU A 28 -8.79 -9.25 -12.13
N TRP A 29 -8.96 -10.39 -11.44
CA TRP A 29 -9.79 -10.49 -10.26
C TRP A 29 -9.32 -9.57 -9.12
N LEU A 30 -8.00 -9.36 -8.99
CA LEU A 30 -7.42 -8.49 -7.97
C LEU A 30 -7.69 -7.02 -8.31
N LYS A 31 -7.57 -6.65 -9.59
CA LYS A 31 -7.95 -5.32 -10.08
C LYS A 31 -9.44 -5.04 -9.85
N GLY A 32 -10.30 -6.02 -10.11
CA GLY A 32 -11.74 -5.95 -9.83
C GLY A 32 -12.05 -5.73 -8.35
N ALA A 33 -11.41 -6.50 -7.47
CA ALA A 33 -11.58 -6.35 -6.02
C ALA A 33 -11.15 -4.95 -5.52
N LEU A 34 -10.02 -4.44 -6.01
CA LEU A 34 -9.57 -3.08 -5.69
C LEU A 34 -10.53 -2.01 -6.23
N ALA A 35 -11.01 -2.14 -7.46
CA ALA A 35 -11.98 -1.20 -8.03
C ALA A 35 -13.27 -1.15 -7.19
N GLN A 36 -13.76 -2.31 -6.75
CA GLN A 36 -14.92 -2.38 -5.87
C GLN A 36 -14.65 -1.74 -4.51
N ALA A 37 -13.48 -1.98 -3.91
CA ALA A 37 -13.10 -1.35 -2.64
C ALA A 37 -13.06 0.19 -2.75
N VAL A 38 -12.47 0.71 -3.83
CA VAL A 38 -12.40 2.16 -4.11
C VAL A 38 -13.80 2.77 -4.27
N ASN A 39 -14.65 2.15 -5.09
CA ASN A 39 -15.99 2.68 -5.36
C ASN A 39 -16.88 2.71 -4.12
N ASN A 40 -16.64 1.80 -3.17
CA ASN A 40 -17.43 1.69 -1.94
C ASN A 40 -16.84 2.46 -0.75
N ALA A 41 -15.68 3.08 -0.90
CA ALA A 41 -14.94 3.66 0.22
C ALA A 41 -15.54 4.98 0.74
N GLY A 42 -16.18 5.77 -0.14
CA GLY A 42 -16.55 7.15 0.18
C GLY A 42 -15.30 7.94 0.63
N ASP A 43 -15.39 8.61 1.78
CA ASP A 43 -14.27 9.36 2.38
C ASP A 43 -13.29 8.49 3.18
N ARG A 44 -13.47 7.17 3.19
CA ARG A 44 -12.61 6.23 3.95
C ARG A 44 -11.48 5.71 3.07
N LEU A 45 -10.43 5.19 3.72
CA LEU A 45 -9.30 4.56 3.04
C LEU A 45 -9.71 3.21 2.41
N PRO A 46 -9.68 3.06 1.07
CA PRO A 46 -9.99 1.79 0.44
C PRO A 46 -8.88 0.76 0.65
N LEU A 47 -9.26 -0.46 1.01
CA LEU A 47 -8.37 -1.61 1.12
C LEU A 47 -9.13 -2.91 0.82
N VAL A 48 -8.39 -3.92 0.38
CA VAL A 48 -8.87 -5.29 0.22
C VAL A 48 -8.08 -6.17 1.17
N VAL A 49 -8.77 -7.01 1.94
CA VAL A 49 -8.16 -8.11 2.70
C VAL A 49 -8.41 -9.40 1.93
N LEU A 50 -7.34 -10.07 1.52
CA LEU A 50 -7.41 -11.34 0.83
C LEU A 50 -7.07 -12.46 1.80
N HIS A 51 -8.03 -13.36 1.99
CA HIS A 51 -7.88 -14.56 2.78
C HIS A 51 -7.82 -15.79 1.87
N GLU A 52 -6.83 -16.66 2.11
CA GLU A 52 -6.76 -17.96 1.45
C GLU A 52 -7.48 -19.02 2.27
N ALA A 53 -8.44 -19.70 1.63
CA ALA A 53 -9.28 -20.70 2.30
C ALA A 53 -8.44 -21.80 2.97
N GLY A 54 -8.71 -22.03 4.27
CA GLY A 54 -8.00 -23.02 5.07
C GLY A 54 -6.66 -22.53 5.65
N GLN A 55 -6.25 -21.30 5.37
CA GLN A 55 -5.08 -20.68 6.00
C GLN A 55 -5.47 -19.90 7.26
N ARG A 56 -4.46 -19.42 8.00
CA ARG A 56 -4.70 -18.57 9.18
C ARG A 56 -4.86 -17.13 8.72
N HIS A 57 -5.84 -16.42 9.30
CA HIS A 57 -6.06 -14.99 9.02
C HIS A 57 -4.86 -14.07 9.34
N ALA A 58 -3.93 -14.52 10.18
CA ALA A 58 -2.70 -13.78 10.47
C ALA A 58 -1.81 -13.58 9.22
N ASP A 59 -1.99 -14.41 8.20
CA ASP A 59 -1.21 -14.42 6.97
C ASP A 59 -2.01 -13.80 5.79
N ASP A 60 -3.16 -13.17 6.05
CA ASP A 60 -3.97 -12.50 5.04
C ASP A 60 -3.24 -11.32 4.40
N LEU A 61 -3.45 -11.09 3.11
CA LEU A 61 -2.84 -9.98 2.39
C LEU A 61 -3.72 -8.74 2.46
N VAL A 62 -3.15 -7.62 2.89
CA VAL A 62 -3.77 -6.30 2.79
C VAL A 62 -3.27 -5.62 1.51
N VAL A 63 -4.19 -5.30 0.61
CA VAL A 63 -3.87 -4.70 -0.70
C VAL A 63 -4.63 -3.40 -0.87
N MET A 64 -3.94 -2.36 -1.34
CA MET A 64 -4.52 -1.06 -1.68
C MET A 64 -3.77 -0.44 -2.86
N ARG A 65 -4.29 0.66 -3.43
CA ARG A 65 -3.55 1.37 -4.47
C ARG A 65 -2.37 2.11 -3.84
N LEU A 66 -1.26 2.18 -4.56
CA LEU A 66 -0.10 2.95 -4.13
C LEU A 66 -0.46 4.42 -3.85
N ALA A 67 -1.30 5.05 -4.69
CA ALA A 67 -1.72 6.44 -4.48
C ALA A 67 -2.44 6.64 -3.13
N ASP A 68 -3.30 5.70 -2.72
CA ASP A 68 -3.99 5.79 -1.43
C ASP A 68 -3.00 5.61 -0.27
N PHE A 69 -2.02 4.72 -0.43
CA PHE A 69 -0.93 4.50 0.52
C PHE A 69 -0.02 5.73 0.67
N GLU A 70 0.37 6.35 -0.44
CA GLU A 70 1.19 7.57 -0.46
C GLU A 70 0.48 8.72 0.26
N GLN A 71 -0.80 8.93 -0.02
CA GLN A 71 -1.59 10.00 0.58
C GLN A 71 -1.81 9.82 2.09
N THR A 72 -1.95 8.58 2.57
CA THR A 72 -2.41 8.33 3.96
C THR A 72 -1.31 7.82 4.89
N ILE A 73 -0.44 6.93 4.41
CA ILE A 73 0.54 6.22 5.23
C ILE A 73 1.95 6.81 5.08
N LEU A 74 2.33 7.30 3.90
CA LEU A 74 3.64 7.96 3.73
C LEU A 74 3.64 9.41 4.22
N GLN A 75 2.51 10.11 4.11
CA GLN A 75 2.40 11.52 4.50
C GLN A 75 2.13 11.74 6.01
N THR A 76 2.20 10.72 6.87
CA THR A 76 1.89 10.83 8.31
C THR A 76 2.90 11.68 9.12
N THR A 77 3.77 12.44 8.47
CA THR A 77 4.62 13.46 9.09
C THR A 77 4.46 14.79 8.37
N CYS A 78 3.36 15.48 8.66
CA CYS A 78 3.32 16.94 8.82
C CYS A 78 2.04 17.29 9.58
N ALA A 79 2.19 17.69 10.85
CA ALA A 79 1.15 18.48 11.50
C ALA A 79 0.81 19.69 10.60
N PRO A 80 -0.45 20.17 10.56
CA PRO A 80 -0.74 21.41 9.89
C PRO A 80 0.16 22.49 10.48
N LYS A 81 0.90 23.22 9.63
CA LYS A 81 1.53 24.47 10.07
C LYS A 81 0.39 25.33 10.60
N LYS A 82 0.31 25.52 11.93
CA LYS A 82 -0.44 26.65 12.48
C LYS A 82 0.09 27.87 11.74
N ASN A 83 -0.78 28.58 11.03
CA ASN A 83 -0.44 29.90 10.50
C ASN A 83 0.00 30.74 11.69
N LEU A 84 1.29 31.05 11.76
CA LEU A 84 1.82 32.06 12.66
C LEU A 84 1.54 33.41 12.01
N LEU A 85 0.30 33.84 12.10
CA LEU A 85 -0.13 35.23 11.93
C LEU A 85 -1.19 35.50 12.99
N GLU A 86 -0.77 35.48 14.26
CA GLU A 86 -1.15 36.40 15.34
C GLU A 86 0.05 36.50 16.31
#